data_AF-A0A851WJ49-F1
#
_entry.id   AF-A0A851WJ49-F1
#
_cell.length_a   1.000
_cell.length_b   1.000
_cell.length_c   1.000
_cell.angle_alpha   90.00
_cell.angle_beta   90.00
_cell.angle_gamma   90.00
#
_symmetry.space_group_name_H-M   'P 1'
#
loop_
_entity.id
_entity.type
_entity.pdbx_description
1 polymer ?
#
loop_
_entity_poly.entity_id
_entity_poly.type
_entity_poly.pdbx_seq_one_letter_code
_entity_poly.pdbx_strand_id
1 'polypeptide(L)'
;EEPGGREEAAQVVDPQQLVPVGGVYHTDALQLPPQAQDVRDWSMVELLYVGLQVYPYSPGEAEDGTQAAVQITLRLPDNVIVIVIYFEAPVVARWDPAGQQWRTDGISIITYEAQERSITFGMGAFYTVALLQDAHLNLPYQAWELQPTGVDEGLFTVTAVFATIQVQIKDNQCMLSSVVVEEEEVLSHITGQWMSPFALREALKRAGVNIFPAEHSHKYVPVPRKVSAREFPVGFSPFFTQVTLSCTGALLCCQLSQGTDEHLKADSAKDNHWSLYMFNGEKVQTLKLTETSEAFSEELEEESEFHSTLYHMLKDFASKEAMDKVERAGSLFIDSVYQLLLATRVLAFS
;
A
#
# COMPACT_ATOMS: atom_id res chain seq x y z
N GLU A 1 7.20 -40.08 28.28
CA GLU A 1 6.13 -39.90 27.29
C GLU A 1 6.34 -38.55 26.63
N GLU A 2 6.77 -38.57 25.37
CA GLU A 2 6.85 -37.37 24.54
C GLU A 2 5.41 -36.88 24.25
N PRO A 3 5.12 -35.57 24.36
CA PRO A 3 3.82 -35.08 23.96
C PRO A 3 3.77 -35.07 22.42
N GLY A 4 2.78 -35.80 21.91
CA GLY A 4 2.58 -36.11 20.51
C GLY A 4 2.54 -34.90 19.59
N GLY A 5 2.94 -35.18 18.34
CA GLY A 5 2.81 -34.30 17.22
C GLY A 5 1.41 -33.70 17.15
N ARG A 6 1.36 -32.37 17.21
CA ARG A 6 0.25 -31.63 16.62
C ARG A 6 0.27 -31.96 15.13
N GLU A 7 -0.74 -32.67 14.65
CA GLU A 7 -1.12 -32.59 13.25
C GLU A 7 -1.32 -31.09 12.94
N GLU A 8 -0.44 -30.51 12.13
CA GLU A 8 -0.57 -29.15 11.65
C GLU A 8 -1.85 -29.05 10.82
N ALA A 9 -2.88 -28.43 11.40
CA ALA A 9 -4.15 -28.19 10.74
C ALA A 9 -3.92 -27.41 9.42
N ALA A 10 -4.66 -27.82 8.39
CA ALA A 10 -4.57 -27.31 7.02
C ALA A 10 -4.34 -25.79 6.93
N GLN A 11 -3.17 -25.42 6.42
CA GLN A 11 -2.70 -24.04 6.29
C GLN A 11 -3.34 -23.33 5.07
N VAL A 12 -4.64 -23.08 5.14
CA VAL A 12 -5.34 -22.23 4.17
C VAL A 12 -4.94 -20.78 4.42
N VAL A 13 -4.53 -20.09 3.36
CA VAL A 13 -4.15 -18.67 3.40
C VAL A 13 -5.40 -17.81 3.52
N ASP A 14 -5.36 -16.84 4.42
CA ASP A 14 -6.36 -15.78 4.51
C ASP A 14 -6.05 -14.66 3.50
N PRO A 15 -6.83 -14.49 2.42
CA PRO A 15 -6.59 -13.46 1.41
C PRO A 15 -6.91 -12.05 1.90
N GLN A 16 -7.55 -11.90 3.07
CA GLN A 16 -7.75 -10.59 3.70
C GLN A 16 -6.47 -10.11 4.40
N GLN A 17 -5.63 -11.04 4.85
CA GLN A 17 -4.34 -10.74 5.49
C GLN A 17 -3.19 -10.73 4.48
N LEU A 18 -3.09 -11.79 3.68
CA LEU A 18 -1.94 -12.05 2.81
C LEU A 18 -2.30 -11.80 1.34
N VAL A 19 -1.54 -10.93 0.68
CA VAL A 19 -1.76 -10.55 -0.72
C VAL A 19 -0.58 -10.95 -1.61
N PRO A 20 -0.82 -11.33 -2.89
CA PRO A 20 0.24 -11.64 -3.83
C PRO A 20 1.12 -10.43 -4.15
N VAL A 21 2.43 -10.65 -4.16
CA VAL A 21 3.45 -9.67 -4.52
C VAL A 21 4.31 -10.25 -5.64
N GLY A 22 4.64 -9.43 -6.64
CA GLY A 22 5.34 -9.89 -7.85
C GLY A 22 4.48 -10.69 -8.83
N GLY A 23 3.20 -10.91 -8.50
CA GLY A 23 2.21 -11.55 -9.37
C GLY A 23 1.99 -13.03 -9.05
N VAL A 24 1.47 -13.75 -10.05
CA VAL A 24 1.14 -15.18 -9.95
C VAL A 24 1.96 -15.93 -10.99
N TYR A 25 2.61 -17.00 -10.57
CA TYR A 25 3.51 -17.81 -11.37
C TYR A 25 2.83 -19.13 -11.72
N HIS A 26 2.76 -19.44 -13.01
CA HIS A 26 2.29 -20.74 -13.48
C HIS A 26 3.51 -21.60 -13.80
N THR A 27 3.61 -22.75 -13.14
CA THR A 27 4.70 -23.69 -13.36
C THR A 27 4.13 -24.96 -13.96
N ASP A 28 4.79 -25.49 -14.99
CA ASP A 28 4.43 -26.72 -15.68
C ASP A 28 5.68 -27.33 -16.32
N ALA A 29 5.71 -28.66 -16.40
CA ALA A 29 6.67 -29.37 -17.25
C ALA A 29 6.06 -29.54 -18.63
N LEU A 30 6.81 -29.20 -19.68
CA LEU A 30 6.36 -29.28 -21.07
C LEU A 30 7.22 -30.27 -21.84
N GLN A 31 6.59 -31.03 -22.73
CA GLN A 31 7.30 -31.94 -23.62
C GLN A 31 8.01 -31.13 -24.69
N LEU A 32 9.32 -31.36 -24.83
CA LEU A 32 10.09 -30.75 -25.91
C LEU A 32 9.56 -31.27 -27.26
N PRO A 33 9.33 -30.37 -28.24
CA PRO A 33 9.03 -30.80 -29.60
C PRO A 33 10.15 -31.71 -30.13
N PRO A 34 9.84 -32.61 -31.08
CA PRO A 34 10.86 -33.44 -31.72
C PRO A 34 12.04 -32.59 -32.20
N GLN A 35 13.24 -32.95 -31.77
CA GLN A 35 14.46 -32.27 -32.18
C GLN A 35 14.97 -32.84 -33.51
N ALA A 36 15.73 -32.05 -34.26
CA ALA A 36 16.35 -32.53 -35.50
C ALA A 36 17.31 -33.69 -35.19
N GLN A 37 17.23 -34.74 -35.99
CA GLN A 37 18.09 -35.91 -35.93
C GLN A 37 18.82 -36.07 -37.26
N ASP A 38 20.13 -36.30 -37.18
CA ASP A 38 20.93 -36.58 -38.36
C ASP A 38 20.78 -38.05 -38.73
N VAL A 39 20.14 -38.28 -39.88
CA VAL A 39 19.94 -39.59 -40.46
C VAL A 39 20.77 -39.64 -41.75
N ARG A 40 21.97 -40.22 -41.64
CA ARG A 40 23.01 -40.21 -42.70
C ARG A 40 23.45 -38.77 -43.01
N ASP A 41 23.28 -38.32 -44.27
CA ASP A 41 23.65 -36.99 -44.74
C ASP A 41 22.50 -35.96 -44.62
N TRP A 42 21.38 -36.34 -43.99
CA TRP A 42 20.19 -35.50 -43.88
C TRP A 42 19.90 -35.19 -42.41
N SER A 43 19.58 -33.93 -42.11
CA SER A 43 18.98 -33.56 -40.84
C SER A 43 17.45 -33.57 -41.00
N MET A 44 16.77 -34.44 -40.27
CA MET A 44 15.32 -34.63 -40.34
C MET A 44 14.67 -34.28 -38.99
N VAL A 45 13.52 -33.61 -39.02
CA VAL A 45 12.74 -33.28 -37.82
C VAL A 45 11.28 -33.64 -38.03
N GLU A 46 10.65 -34.28 -37.05
CA GLU A 46 9.22 -34.55 -37.09
C GLU A 46 8.43 -33.28 -36.74
N LEU A 47 7.52 -32.89 -37.63
CA LEU A 47 6.63 -31.76 -37.40
C LEU A 47 5.32 -32.24 -36.80
N LEU A 48 5.09 -31.88 -35.53
CA LEU A 48 3.80 -32.10 -34.88
C LEU A 48 2.91 -30.88 -35.09
N TYR A 49 1.68 -31.09 -35.55
CA TYR A 49 0.66 -30.03 -35.70
C TYR A 49 -0.15 -29.79 -34.42
N VAL A 50 0.47 -30.03 -33.27
CA VAL A 50 -0.10 -29.81 -31.95
C VAL A 50 0.69 -28.70 -31.25
N GLY A 51 0.04 -27.93 -30.38
CA GLY A 51 0.73 -26.92 -29.56
C GLY A 51 1.67 -27.56 -28.54
N LEU A 52 2.25 -26.75 -27.64
CA LEU A 52 3.03 -27.29 -26.51
C LEU A 52 2.18 -28.27 -25.70
N GLN A 53 2.72 -29.45 -25.45
CA GLN A 53 2.09 -30.49 -24.66
C GLN A 53 2.67 -30.52 -23.25
N VAL A 54 1.82 -30.75 -22.26
CA VAL A 54 2.24 -30.91 -20.87
C VAL A 54 2.90 -32.28 -20.71
N TYR A 55 4.07 -32.29 -20.09
CA TYR A 55 4.76 -33.51 -19.69
C TYR A 55 4.20 -33.97 -18.33
N PRO A 56 3.72 -35.22 -18.21
CA PRO A 56 3.13 -35.74 -16.97
C PRO A 56 4.24 -36.04 -15.95
N TYR A 57 4.66 -35.00 -15.21
CA TYR A 57 5.63 -35.16 -14.14
C TYR A 57 5.07 -36.07 -13.04
N SER A 58 5.84 -37.10 -12.71
CA SER A 58 5.57 -37.97 -11.56
C SER A 58 6.77 -37.86 -10.62
N PRO A 59 6.59 -37.40 -9.37
CA PRO A 59 7.69 -37.35 -8.42
C PRO A 59 8.22 -38.76 -8.19
N GLY A 60 9.53 -38.95 -8.37
CA GLY A 60 10.20 -40.20 -8.02
C GLY A 60 10.29 -40.39 -6.50
N GLU A 61 10.66 -41.58 -6.05
CA GLU A 61 11.06 -41.81 -4.66
C GLU A 61 12.57 -41.56 -4.54
N ALA A 62 12.98 -40.71 -3.60
CA ALA A 62 14.36 -40.50 -3.24
C ALA A 62 14.91 -41.72 -2.47
N GLU A 63 16.24 -41.85 -2.38
CA GLU A 63 16.89 -43.00 -1.73
C GLU A 63 16.53 -43.16 -0.24
N ASP A 64 16.06 -42.09 0.42
CA ASP A 64 15.60 -42.08 1.80
C ASP A 64 14.08 -42.37 1.95
N GLY A 65 13.39 -42.67 0.86
CA GLY A 65 11.95 -42.96 0.83
C GLY A 65 11.06 -41.71 0.82
N THR A 66 11.63 -40.50 0.72
CA THR A 66 10.85 -39.27 0.53
C THR A 66 10.48 -39.05 -0.94
N GLN A 67 9.38 -38.38 -1.23
CA GLN A 67 9.06 -37.99 -2.62
C GLN A 67 10.06 -36.94 -3.11
N ALA A 68 10.65 -37.17 -4.28
CA ALA A 68 11.54 -36.23 -4.95
C ALA A 68 10.78 -34.94 -5.28
N ALA A 69 11.23 -33.84 -4.68
CA ALA A 69 10.68 -32.52 -4.91
C ALA A 69 11.38 -31.83 -6.08
N VAL A 70 10.61 -31.16 -6.94
CA VAL A 70 11.15 -30.19 -7.90
C VAL A 70 11.55 -28.95 -7.11
N GLN A 71 12.80 -28.54 -7.23
CA GLN A 71 13.24 -27.25 -6.71
C GLN A 71 12.95 -26.15 -7.73
N ILE A 72 12.26 -25.11 -7.27
CA ILE A 72 11.89 -23.94 -8.06
C ILE A 72 12.55 -22.73 -7.41
N THR A 73 13.31 -21.98 -8.20
CA THR A 73 13.88 -20.70 -7.79
C THR A 73 13.19 -19.58 -8.55
N LEU A 74 12.52 -18.70 -7.82
CA LEU A 74 11.88 -17.51 -8.36
C LEU A 74 12.71 -16.29 -8.00
N ARG A 75 13.03 -15.47 -8.99
CA ARG A 75 13.64 -14.16 -8.79
C ARG A 75 12.56 -13.08 -8.86
N LEU A 76 12.46 -12.27 -7.82
CA LEU A 76 11.55 -11.14 -7.77
C LEU A 76 12.02 -10.07 -8.76
N PRO A 77 11.11 -9.50 -9.58
CA PRO A 77 11.45 -8.41 -10.49
C PRO A 77 11.95 -7.16 -9.75
N ASP A 78 12.85 -6.38 -10.38
CA ASP A 78 13.45 -5.17 -9.78
C ASP A 78 12.44 -4.06 -9.47
N ASN A 79 11.29 -4.09 -10.13
CA ASN A 79 10.20 -3.15 -9.93
C ASN A 79 9.28 -3.51 -8.76
N VAL A 80 9.52 -4.65 -8.10
CA VAL A 80 8.74 -5.11 -6.97
C VAL A 80 9.55 -4.86 -5.71
N ILE A 81 9.11 -3.89 -4.93
CA ILE A 81 9.67 -3.61 -3.61
C ILE A 81 8.83 -4.35 -2.63
N VAL A 82 9.33 -5.53 -2.37
CA VAL A 82 8.86 -6.22 -1.23
C VAL A 82 9.56 -5.60 -0.03
N ILE A 83 8.81 -5.23 1.03
CA ILE A 83 9.41 -5.06 2.38
C ILE A 83 10.28 -6.29 2.72
N VAL A 84 10.04 -7.42 2.07
CA VAL A 84 10.82 -8.65 2.11
C VAL A 84 12.29 -8.51 1.67
N ILE A 85 12.71 -7.48 0.92
CA ILE A 85 14.17 -7.25 0.73
C ILE A 85 14.81 -6.83 2.07
N TYR A 86 14.05 -6.20 2.96
CA TYR A 86 14.56 -5.54 4.16
C TYR A 86 14.11 -6.20 5.48
N PHE A 87 12.95 -6.89 5.55
CA PHE A 87 12.36 -7.33 6.84
C PHE A 87 11.94 -8.82 6.96
N GLU A 88 11.00 -9.32 6.15
CA GLU A 88 10.44 -10.69 6.33
C GLU A 88 10.51 -11.51 5.05
N ALA A 89 10.68 -12.83 5.11
CA ALA A 89 10.59 -13.66 3.90
C ALA A 89 9.13 -13.76 3.42
N PRO A 90 8.84 -13.76 2.10
CA PRO A 90 7.48 -13.87 1.62
C PRO A 90 6.96 -15.30 1.85
N VAL A 91 5.66 -15.42 2.10
CA VAL A 91 5.02 -16.72 2.25
C VAL A 91 4.78 -17.31 0.86
N VAL A 92 5.39 -18.46 0.57
CA VAL A 92 5.14 -19.18 -0.67
C VAL A 92 3.81 -19.92 -0.52
N ALA A 93 2.87 -19.68 -1.44
CA ALA A 93 1.59 -20.36 -1.46
C ALA A 93 1.32 -20.97 -2.83
N ARG A 94 0.72 -22.16 -2.84
CA ARG A 94 0.22 -22.83 -4.03
C ARG A 94 -1.30 -22.67 -4.13
N TRP A 95 -1.79 -22.54 -5.34
CA TRP A 95 -3.22 -22.55 -5.62
C TRP A 95 -3.75 -23.98 -5.56
N ASP A 96 -4.86 -24.17 -4.83
CA ASP A 96 -5.65 -25.39 -4.82
C ASP A 96 -6.90 -25.19 -5.69
N PRO A 97 -6.95 -25.76 -6.91
CA PRO A 97 -8.10 -25.61 -7.80
C PRO A 97 -9.39 -26.22 -7.25
N ALA A 98 -9.31 -27.28 -6.45
CA ALA A 98 -10.49 -27.95 -5.91
C ALA A 98 -11.15 -27.12 -4.82
N GLY A 99 -10.34 -26.52 -3.94
CA GLY A 99 -10.82 -25.61 -2.89
C GLY A 99 -10.99 -24.15 -3.32
N GLN A 100 -10.48 -23.77 -4.51
CA GLN A 100 -10.37 -22.38 -4.97
C GLN A 100 -9.72 -21.46 -3.92
N GLN A 101 -8.59 -21.92 -3.37
CA GLN A 101 -7.94 -21.26 -2.24
C GLN A 101 -6.42 -21.35 -2.36
N TRP A 102 -5.73 -20.40 -1.73
CA TRP A 102 -4.29 -20.45 -1.55
C TRP A 102 -3.95 -21.32 -0.34
N ARG A 103 -2.93 -22.15 -0.45
CA ARG A 103 -2.45 -23.03 0.63
C ARG A 103 -0.94 -23.03 0.70
N THR A 104 -0.39 -23.25 1.89
CA THR A 104 1.07 -23.31 2.12
C THR A 104 1.58 -24.73 2.36
N ASP A 105 0.71 -25.74 2.28
CA ASP A 105 1.08 -27.14 2.38
C ASP A 105 1.71 -27.68 1.08
N GLY A 106 2.47 -28.78 1.18
CA GLY A 106 3.12 -29.39 0.02
C GLY A 106 4.29 -28.58 -0.55
N ILE A 107 4.79 -27.61 0.22
CA ILE A 107 5.97 -26.80 -0.05
C ILE A 107 7.02 -27.14 1.00
N SER A 108 8.25 -27.37 0.58
CA SER A 108 9.37 -27.74 1.46
C SER A 108 10.61 -26.91 1.14
N ILE A 109 11.60 -26.92 2.04
CA ILE A 109 12.95 -26.37 1.80
C ILE A 109 12.90 -24.92 1.27
N ILE A 110 12.25 -24.02 2.02
CA ILE A 110 12.16 -22.60 1.64
C ILE A 110 13.46 -21.91 2.04
N THR A 111 14.19 -21.41 1.05
CA THR A 111 15.40 -20.60 1.23
C THR A 111 15.18 -19.25 0.58
N TYR A 112 15.34 -18.17 1.34
CA TYR A 112 15.20 -16.81 0.83
C TYR A 112 16.55 -16.09 0.89
N GLU A 113 17.01 -15.61 -0.27
CA GLU A 113 18.25 -14.85 -0.42
C GLU A 113 17.90 -13.40 -0.73
N ALA A 114 17.86 -12.56 0.31
CA ALA A 114 17.45 -11.16 0.21
C ALA A 114 18.32 -10.34 -0.77
N GLN A 115 19.64 -10.57 -0.78
CA GLN A 115 20.57 -9.85 -1.66
C GLN A 115 20.33 -10.16 -3.14
N GLU A 116 20.03 -11.42 -3.47
CA GLU A 116 19.78 -11.86 -4.85
C GLU A 116 18.31 -11.68 -5.28
N ARG A 117 17.45 -11.32 -4.33
CA ARG A 117 15.99 -11.21 -4.48
C ARG A 117 15.38 -12.51 -4.99
N SER A 118 15.90 -13.64 -4.51
CA SER A 118 15.48 -14.96 -4.95
C SER A 118 14.94 -15.80 -3.80
N ILE A 119 13.87 -16.52 -4.08
CA ILE A 119 13.33 -17.53 -3.19
C ILE A 119 13.35 -18.88 -3.88
N THR A 120 13.91 -19.86 -3.19
CA THR A 120 13.98 -21.25 -3.64
C THR A 120 13.11 -22.10 -2.73
N PHE A 121 12.28 -22.95 -3.32
CA PHE A 121 11.40 -23.86 -2.59
C PHE A 121 11.21 -25.17 -3.36
N GLY A 122 10.94 -26.24 -2.64
CA GLY A 122 10.64 -27.57 -3.17
C GLY A 122 9.14 -27.83 -3.25
N MET A 123 8.70 -28.50 -4.32
CA MET A 123 7.31 -28.96 -4.48
C MET A 123 7.26 -30.38 -5.04
N GLY A 124 6.31 -31.19 -4.59
CA GLY A 124 6.11 -32.57 -5.10
C GLY A 124 5.45 -32.65 -6.48
N ALA A 125 4.90 -31.54 -6.97
CA ALA A 125 4.32 -31.43 -8.31
C ALA A 125 4.33 -29.96 -8.75
N PHE A 126 3.94 -29.71 -10.01
CA PHE A 126 3.80 -28.36 -10.55
C PHE A 126 2.45 -27.76 -10.17
N TYR A 127 2.47 -26.50 -9.74
CA TYR A 127 1.27 -25.76 -9.33
C TYR A 127 1.34 -24.31 -9.81
N THR A 128 0.21 -23.63 -9.73
CA THR A 128 0.22 -22.16 -9.72
C THR A 128 0.69 -21.69 -8.35
N VAL A 129 1.66 -20.79 -8.31
CA VAL A 129 2.32 -20.32 -7.08
C VAL A 129 2.24 -18.79 -7.00
N ALA A 130 2.12 -18.27 -5.78
CA ALA A 130 2.26 -16.85 -5.49
C ALA A 130 3.18 -16.64 -4.28
N LEU A 131 3.88 -15.51 -4.28
CA LEU A 131 4.62 -15.02 -3.13
C LEU A 131 3.71 -14.04 -2.40
N LEU A 132 3.42 -14.31 -1.14
CA LEU A 132 2.44 -13.54 -0.38
C LEU A 132 3.11 -12.73 0.73
N GLN A 133 2.54 -11.57 1.01
CA GLN A 133 2.99 -10.67 2.06
C GLN A 133 1.79 -10.12 2.82
N ASP A 134 1.98 -9.75 4.09
CA ASP A 134 0.92 -9.10 4.86
C ASP A 134 0.56 -7.74 4.22
N ALA A 135 -0.72 -7.60 3.88
CA ALA A 135 -1.28 -6.42 3.26
C ALA A 135 -1.22 -5.18 4.18
N HIS A 136 -0.96 -5.37 5.47
CA HIS A 136 -1.09 -4.34 6.50
C HIS A 136 0.24 -3.86 7.06
N LEU A 137 1.38 -4.20 6.46
CA LEU A 137 2.69 -3.82 7.01
C LEU A 137 2.87 -2.30 7.18
N ASN A 138 2.29 -1.50 6.29
CA ASN A 138 2.33 -0.03 6.41
C ASN A 138 1.15 0.55 7.20
N LEU A 139 0.44 -0.29 7.98
CA LEU A 139 -0.70 0.09 8.79
C LEU A 139 -0.47 -0.32 10.26
N PRO A 140 -0.84 0.51 11.26
CA PRO A 140 -1.38 1.85 11.10
C PRO A 140 -0.30 2.84 10.62
N TYR A 141 -0.73 3.98 10.08
CA TYR A 141 0.15 5.09 9.75
C TYR A 141 0.68 5.73 11.04
N GLN A 142 1.93 6.20 10.99
CA GLN A 142 2.52 6.99 12.07
C GLN A 142 2.11 8.45 11.96
N ALA A 143 2.07 8.97 10.73
CA ALA A 143 1.62 10.32 10.43
C ALA A 143 1.14 10.40 8.97
N TRP A 144 0.36 11.43 8.68
CA TRP A 144 0.08 11.83 7.31
C TRP A 144 -0.04 13.34 7.22
N GLU A 145 0.25 13.86 6.05
CA GLU A 145 0.16 15.28 5.76
C GLU A 145 -0.40 15.52 4.35
N LEU A 146 -1.24 16.52 4.20
CA LEU A 146 -1.73 17.00 2.92
C LEU A 146 -1.50 18.51 2.87
N GLN A 147 -0.57 18.93 2.02
CA GLN A 147 -0.14 20.31 1.85
C GLN A 147 -0.57 20.84 0.49
N PRO A 148 -1.19 22.03 0.40
CA PRO A 148 -1.36 22.71 -0.87
C PRO A 148 -0.01 23.26 -1.36
N THR A 149 0.32 23.02 -2.63
CA THR A 149 1.57 23.51 -3.24
C THR A 149 1.34 24.54 -4.33
N GLY A 150 0.09 24.70 -4.78
CA GLY A 150 -0.31 25.63 -5.82
C GLY A 150 -1.83 25.66 -6.00
N VAL A 151 -2.30 26.29 -7.08
CA VAL A 151 -3.71 26.20 -7.49
C VAL A 151 -3.94 24.82 -8.10
N ASP A 152 -4.88 24.07 -7.55
CA ASP A 152 -5.18 22.69 -7.98
C ASP A 152 -3.95 21.76 -7.94
N GLU A 153 -3.01 22.07 -7.02
CA GLU A 153 -1.79 21.30 -6.78
C GLU A 153 -1.61 21.06 -5.28
N GLY A 154 -1.22 19.86 -4.91
CA GLY A 154 -0.93 19.49 -3.53
C GLY A 154 0.07 18.36 -3.40
N LEU A 155 0.65 18.22 -2.21
CA LEU A 155 1.54 17.16 -1.82
C LEU A 155 0.89 16.37 -0.69
N PHE A 156 0.68 15.08 -0.92
CA PHE A 156 0.17 14.14 0.05
C PHE A 156 1.30 13.22 0.51
N THR A 157 1.60 13.27 1.79
CA THR A 157 2.66 12.49 2.44
C THR A 157 2.03 11.52 3.43
N VAL A 158 2.38 10.24 3.32
CA VAL A 158 2.00 9.20 4.29
C VAL A 158 3.25 8.61 4.87
N THR A 159 3.38 8.68 6.20
CA THR A 159 4.48 8.10 6.95
C THR A 159 3.96 6.87 7.68
N ALA A 160 4.39 5.70 7.22
CA ALA A 160 4.14 4.42 7.86
C ALA A 160 5.39 3.92 8.58
N VAL A 161 5.27 2.79 9.29
CA VAL A 161 6.37 2.20 10.05
C VAL A 161 7.59 1.88 9.18
N PHE A 162 7.38 1.41 7.95
CA PHE A 162 8.46 0.96 7.08
C PHE A 162 8.73 1.88 5.89
N ALA A 163 7.82 2.81 5.59
CA ALA A 163 7.91 3.60 4.38
C ALA A 163 7.32 5.00 4.56
N THR A 164 7.97 5.99 3.94
CA THR A 164 7.40 7.31 3.71
C THR A 164 7.08 7.46 2.23
N ILE A 165 5.82 7.74 1.92
CA ILE A 165 5.32 7.86 0.55
C ILE A 165 4.92 9.31 0.32
N GLN A 166 5.45 9.92 -0.74
CA GLN A 166 5.08 11.27 -1.18
C GLN A 166 4.41 11.22 -2.54
N VAL A 167 3.21 11.80 -2.63
CA VAL A 167 2.38 11.84 -3.82
C VAL A 167 2.05 13.29 -4.16
N GLN A 168 2.51 13.77 -5.31
CA GLN A 168 2.02 15.02 -5.87
C GLN A 168 0.65 14.79 -6.51
N ILE A 169 -0.26 15.73 -6.30
CA ILE A 169 -1.61 15.76 -6.84
C ILE A 169 -1.71 17.01 -7.69
N LYS A 170 -2.20 16.86 -8.92
CA LYS A 170 -2.46 17.97 -9.83
C LYS A 170 -3.66 17.64 -10.71
N ASP A 171 -4.66 18.51 -10.73
CA ASP A 171 -5.89 18.28 -11.48
C ASP A 171 -6.48 16.87 -11.18
N ASN A 172 -6.79 16.08 -12.21
CA ASN A 172 -7.30 14.70 -12.08
C ASN A 172 -6.19 13.63 -11.97
N GLN A 173 -4.94 14.03 -11.68
CA GLN A 173 -3.79 13.13 -11.71
C GLN A 173 -2.99 13.17 -10.42
N CYS A 174 -2.27 12.07 -10.21
CA CYS A 174 -1.32 11.90 -9.13
C CYS A 174 0.01 11.42 -9.70
N MET A 175 1.09 11.83 -9.07
CA MET A 175 2.45 11.41 -9.39
C MET A 175 3.13 10.97 -8.12
N LEU A 176 3.75 9.79 -8.16
CA LEU A 176 4.63 9.37 -7.07
C LEU A 176 5.90 10.21 -7.12
N SER A 177 6.13 11.03 -6.09
CA SER A 177 7.31 11.90 -5.98
C SER A 177 8.50 11.13 -5.42
N SER A 178 8.26 10.36 -4.36
CA SER A 178 9.27 9.50 -3.74
C SER A 178 8.60 8.44 -2.88
N VAL A 179 9.29 7.32 -2.74
CA VAL A 179 9.05 6.33 -1.68
C VAL A 179 10.39 6.06 -1.03
N VAL A 180 10.46 6.31 0.27
CA VAL A 180 11.66 6.07 1.07
C VAL A 180 11.40 4.91 1.99
N VAL A 181 12.24 3.88 1.91
CA VAL A 181 12.23 2.69 2.78
C VAL A 181 13.62 2.59 3.41
N GLU A 182 13.71 2.59 4.74
CA GLU A 182 15.00 2.56 5.47
C GLU A 182 16.05 3.54 4.91
N GLU A 183 15.65 4.79 4.67
CA GLU A 183 16.51 5.87 4.12
C GLU A 183 16.91 5.72 2.65
N GLU A 184 16.52 4.64 1.96
CA GLU A 184 16.74 4.46 0.53
C GLU A 184 15.50 4.89 -0.28
N GLU A 185 15.73 5.74 -1.29
CA GLU A 185 14.71 6.03 -2.29
C GLU A 185 14.55 4.87 -3.25
N VAL A 186 13.29 4.49 -3.44
CA VAL A 186 12.93 3.32 -4.22
C VAL A 186 11.80 3.63 -5.21
N LEU A 187 11.42 2.65 -6.04
CA LEU A 187 10.39 2.77 -7.09
C LEU A 187 10.69 3.78 -8.20
N SER A 188 11.97 4.02 -8.50
CA SER A 188 12.41 4.94 -9.58
C SER A 188 11.77 4.68 -10.95
N HIS A 189 11.31 3.45 -11.20
CA HIS A 189 10.63 3.07 -12.44
C HIS A 189 9.19 3.61 -12.58
N ILE A 190 8.51 3.99 -11.48
CA ILE A 190 7.20 4.67 -11.47
C ILE A 190 7.26 6.11 -10.95
N THR A 191 8.30 6.47 -10.21
CA THR A 191 8.52 7.83 -9.73
C THR A 191 8.53 8.83 -10.90
N GLY A 192 7.86 9.97 -10.72
CA GLY A 192 7.79 11.02 -11.74
C GLY A 192 6.72 10.79 -12.84
N GLN A 193 5.98 9.68 -12.80
CA GLN A 193 4.93 9.39 -13.79
C GLN A 193 3.56 9.86 -13.30
N TRP A 194 2.92 10.73 -14.09
CA TRP A 194 1.54 11.16 -13.87
C TRP A 194 0.55 10.08 -14.28
N MET A 195 -0.35 9.72 -13.37
CA MET A 195 -1.37 8.71 -13.58
C MET A 195 -2.64 9.04 -12.80
N SER A 196 -3.74 8.33 -13.04
CA SER A 196 -4.96 8.52 -12.23
C SER A 196 -4.77 8.02 -10.79
N PRO A 197 -5.53 8.52 -9.80
CA PRO A 197 -5.46 8.02 -8.42
C PRO A 197 -5.60 6.49 -8.32
N PHE A 198 -6.50 5.91 -9.13
CA PHE A 198 -6.68 4.47 -9.23
C PHE A 198 -5.44 3.75 -9.78
N ALA A 199 -4.85 4.27 -10.85
CA ALA A 199 -3.65 3.67 -11.43
C ALA A 199 -2.46 3.72 -10.47
N LEU A 200 -2.30 4.84 -9.73
CA LEU A 200 -1.26 4.97 -8.70
C LEU A 200 -1.43 3.93 -7.59
N ARG A 201 -2.66 3.73 -7.12
CA ARG A 201 -2.99 2.71 -6.12
C ARG A 201 -2.57 1.32 -6.58
N GLU A 202 -2.92 0.95 -7.80
CA GLU A 202 -2.59 -0.37 -8.35
C GLU A 202 -1.08 -0.53 -8.61
N ALA A 203 -0.41 0.53 -9.07
CA ALA A 203 1.04 0.54 -9.26
C ALA A 203 1.79 0.32 -7.93
N LEU A 204 1.43 1.07 -6.89
CA LEU A 204 2.02 0.93 -5.55
C LEU A 204 1.81 -0.47 -4.97
N LYS A 205 0.59 -1.01 -5.07
CA LYS A 205 0.28 -2.39 -4.61
C LYS A 205 1.08 -3.45 -5.34
N ARG A 206 1.16 -3.37 -6.67
CA ARG A 206 1.95 -4.30 -7.49
C ARG A 206 3.44 -4.23 -7.17
N ALA A 207 3.89 -3.04 -6.84
CA ALA A 207 5.25 -2.81 -6.40
C ALA A 207 5.49 -3.16 -4.93
N GLY A 208 4.54 -3.77 -4.22
CA GLY A 208 4.68 -4.26 -2.84
C GLY A 208 4.52 -3.19 -1.75
N VAL A 209 4.19 -1.95 -2.11
CA VAL A 209 3.92 -0.86 -1.17
C VAL A 209 2.42 -0.67 -1.04
N ASN A 210 1.81 -1.40 -0.10
CA ASN A 210 0.39 -1.24 0.19
C ASN A 210 0.16 -0.25 1.34
N ILE A 211 -0.37 0.93 1.02
CA ILE A 211 -0.88 1.92 1.99
C ILE A 211 -2.40 2.05 1.91
N PHE A 212 -3.12 1.04 1.41
CA PHE A 212 -4.55 1.14 1.13
C PHE A 212 -5.33 0.07 1.89
N PRO A 213 -5.91 0.38 3.06
CA PRO A 213 -6.68 -0.57 3.85
C PRO A 213 -7.86 -1.14 3.07
N ALA A 214 -8.09 -2.44 3.22
CA ALA A 214 -9.28 -3.12 2.74
C ALA A 214 -10.46 -2.91 3.71
N GLU A 215 -11.64 -3.40 3.32
CA GLU A 215 -12.85 -3.29 4.14
C GLU A 215 -12.69 -3.92 5.54
N HIS A 216 -11.95 -5.04 5.61
CA HIS A 216 -11.77 -5.82 6.84
C HIS A 216 -10.40 -5.63 7.50
N SER A 217 -9.61 -4.64 7.08
CA SER A 217 -8.27 -4.39 7.65
C SER A 217 -8.27 -4.09 9.15
N HIS A 218 -9.39 -3.62 9.69
CA HIS A 218 -9.57 -3.38 11.13
C HIS A 218 -9.49 -4.65 12.00
N LYS A 219 -9.56 -5.85 11.39
CA LYS A 219 -9.38 -7.11 12.10
C LYS A 219 -7.90 -7.45 12.36
N TYR A 220 -7.01 -6.96 11.48
CA TYR A 220 -5.58 -7.28 11.49
C TYR A 220 -4.75 -6.13 12.08
N VAL A 221 -5.26 -4.90 11.98
CA VAL A 221 -4.59 -3.70 12.48
C VAL A 221 -5.39 -3.13 13.63
N PRO A 222 -4.76 -2.78 14.76
CA PRO A 222 -5.43 -2.04 15.82
C PRO A 222 -5.81 -0.65 15.30
N VAL A 223 -7.11 -0.46 15.03
CA VAL A 223 -7.67 0.84 14.65
C VAL A 223 -8.06 1.56 15.94
N PRO A 224 -7.53 2.76 16.21
CA PRO A 224 -8.03 3.60 17.30
C PRO A 224 -9.56 3.70 17.18
N ARG A 225 -10.29 3.75 18.30
CA ARG A 225 -11.74 4.07 18.28
C ARG A 225 -11.94 5.55 17.94
N LYS A 226 -11.48 5.97 16.76
CA LYS A 226 -11.92 7.19 16.10
C LYS A 226 -13.19 6.84 15.35
N VAL A 227 -14.16 7.73 15.48
CA VAL A 227 -15.53 7.70 14.93
C VAL A 227 -15.68 6.79 13.72
N SER A 228 -16.69 5.90 13.74
CA SER A 228 -17.01 5.00 12.64
C SER A 228 -17.07 5.75 11.31
N ALA A 229 -16.01 5.62 10.52
CA ALA A 229 -15.70 6.42 9.34
C ALA A 229 -16.55 6.03 8.11
N ARG A 230 -17.88 6.08 8.22
CA ARG A 230 -18.77 5.84 7.07
C ARG A 230 -19.14 7.11 6.30
N GLU A 231 -18.98 8.30 6.88
CA GLU A 231 -19.50 9.55 6.28
C GLU A 231 -18.49 10.72 6.24
N PHE A 232 -17.19 10.44 6.38
CA PHE A 232 -16.20 11.48 6.69
C PHE A 232 -15.68 12.35 5.52
N PRO A 233 -15.48 11.88 4.28
CA PRO A 233 -14.74 12.69 3.32
C PRO A 233 -15.60 13.63 2.46
N VAL A 234 -16.94 13.46 2.46
CA VAL A 234 -17.84 14.25 1.57
C VAL A 234 -17.83 15.73 1.95
N GLY A 235 -17.67 16.03 3.25
CA GLY A 235 -17.62 17.38 3.77
C GLY A 235 -16.22 17.99 3.84
N PHE A 236 -15.20 17.43 3.20
CA PHE A 236 -13.81 17.92 3.27
C PHE A 236 -13.24 18.32 1.89
N SER A 237 -13.94 18.07 0.78
CA SER A 237 -13.28 18.06 -0.52
C SER A 237 -12.80 19.43 -1.08
N PRO A 238 -13.50 20.58 -0.96
CA PRO A 238 -12.95 21.88 -1.39
C PRO A 238 -11.83 22.46 -0.49
N PHE A 239 -11.59 21.86 0.67
CA PHE A 239 -10.87 22.46 1.80
C PHE A 239 -9.35 22.34 1.69
N PHE A 240 -8.89 21.33 0.98
CA PHE A 240 -7.48 20.95 0.88
C PHE A 240 -6.64 21.85 -0.03
N THR A 241 -7.28 22.84 -0.64
CA THR A 241 -6.65 23.72 -1.62
C THR A 241 -5.73 24.77 -0.97
N GLN A 242 -5.90 25.03 0.34
CA GLN A 242 -5.09 25.99 1.11
C GLN A 242 -4.84 25.65 2.58
N VAL A 243 -5.35 24.53 3.07
CA VAL A 243 -5.11 24.11 4.44
C VAL A 243 -4.11 22.97 4.42
N THR A 244 -3.00 23.16 5.12
CA THR A 244 -2.12 22.05 5.46
C THR A 244 -2.80 21.26 6.55
N LEU A 245 -3.11 20.01 6.26
CA LEU A 245 -3.64 19.07 7.24
C LEU A 245 -2.58 18.07 7.61
N SER A 246 -2.33 17.93 8.90
CA SER A 246 -1.44 16.94 9.48
C SER A 246 -2.19 16.17 10.56
N CYS A 247 -1.82 14.93 10.78
CA CYS A 247 -2.31 14.16 11.91
C CYS A 247 -1.17 13.34 12.50
N THR A 248 -0.97 13.50 13.80
CA THR A 248 -0.09 12.66 14.61
C THR A 248 -0.94 12.05 15.74
N GLY A 249 -1.17 10.73 15.69
CA GLY A 249 -2.02 10.06 16.67
C GLY A 249 -3.47 10.56 16.66
N ALA A 250 -4.08 10.87 17.81
CA ALA A 250 -5.54 11.03 17.92
C ALA A 250 -6.14 12.34 17.38
N LEU A 251 -5.33 13.33 17.02
CA LEU A 251 -5.75 14.72 16.78
C LEU A 251 -5.55 15.13 15.32
N LEU A 252 -6.52 15.86 14.77
CA LEU A 252 -6.37 16.50 13.47
C LEU A 252 -5.74 17.88 13.69
N CYS A 253 -4.51 18.04 13.22
CA CYS A 253 -3.81 19.32 13.24
C CYS A 253 -4.11 20.02 11.90
N CYS A 254 -4.61 21.25 11.96
CA CYS A 254 -4.80 22.04 10.75
C CYS A 254 -3.97 23.31 10.89
N GLN A 255 -3.13 23.57 9.89
CA GLN A 255 -2.52 24.87 9.72
C GLN A 255 -3.17 25.53 8.51
N LEU A 256 -3.91 26.62 8.75
CA LEU A 256 -4.23 27.52 7.65
C LEU A 256 -2.94 28.19 7.20
N SER A 257 -2.65 28.13 5.91
CA SER A 257 -1.63 28.99 5.31
C SER A 257 -2.15 30.44 5.29
N GLN A 258 -2.19 31.08 6.47
CA GLN A 258 -2.41 32.53 6.55
C GLN A 258 -1.11 33.22 6.11
N GLY A 259 -1.06 33.59 4.84
CA GLY A 259 0.10 34.30 4.33
C GLY A 259 -0.06 34.67 2.87
N THR A 260 -0.45 35.93 2.65
CA THR A 260 0.00 36.71 1.50
C THR A 260 1.52 36.74 1.49
N ASP A 261 2.16 35.72 0.95
CA ASP A 261 3.52 35.87 0.45
C ASP A 261 3.62 35.12 -0.87
N GLU A 262 3.78 35.91 -1.93
CA GLU A 262 4.15 35.46 -3.26
C GLU A 262 5.57 34.91 -3.21
N HIS A 263 5.78 33.77 -2.55
CA HIS A 263 7.01 32.99 -2.67
C HIS A 263 6.70 31.51 -2.72
N LEU A 264 6.52 31.06 -3.96
CA LEU A 264 6.85 29.75 -4.48
C LEU A 264 8.25 29.29 -4.01
N LYS A 265 8.42 28.83 -2.76
CA LYS A 265 9.51 27.93 -2.36
C LYS A 265 9.07 27.06 -1.19
N ALA A 266 9.24 25.76 -1.37
CA ALA A 266 8.98 24.67 -0.43
C ALA A 266 9.92 24.66 0.80
N ASP A 267 10.52 25.80 1.17
CA ASP A 267 11.51 25.87 2.25
C ASP A 267 11.01 26.71 3.42
N SER A 268 10.66 25.99 4.49
CA SER A 268 10.44 26.46 5.86
C SER A 268 9.23 27.37 6.10
N ALA A 269 8.09 26.77 6.42
CA ALA A 269 7.16 27.37 7.37
C ALA A 269 7.94 27.56 8.69
N LYS A 270 8.47 28.77 8.88
CA LYS A 270 9.15 29.15 10.11
C LYS A 270 8.11 29.19 11.23
N ASP A 271 8.27 28.25 12.15
CA ASP A 271 7.89 28.26 13.56
C ASP A 271 6.61 29.02 13.95
N ASN A 272 5.66 28.23 14.47
CA ASN A 272 4.51 28.59 15.31
C ASN A 272 3.32 29.25 14.62
N HIS A 273 2.30 28.45 14.29
CA HIS A 273 0.89 28.62 14.70
C HIS A 273 0.06 27.43 14.14
N TRP A 274 0.35 26.21 14.59
CA TRP A 274 -0.56 25.08 14.36
C TRP A 274 -1.74 25.21 15.32
N SER A 275 -2.96 25.20 14.79
CA SER A 275 -4.17 25.11 15.60
C SER A 275 -4.63 23.65 15.61
N LEU A 276 -4.89 23.13 16.81
CA LEU A 276 -5.38 21.77 16.98
C LEU A 276 -6.90 21.76 16.92
N TYR A 277 -7.46 20.88 16.10
CA TYR A 277 -8.90 20.76 15.96
C TYR A 277 -9.35 19.34 16.31
N MET A 278 -10.43 19.25 17.08
CA MET A 278 -11.14 18.00 17.28
C MET A 278 -12.38 17.98 16.42
N PHE A 279 -12.55 16.90 15.65
CA PHE A 279 -13.76 16.61 14.92
C PHE A 279 -14.34 15.27 15.37
N ASN A 280 -15.59 15.29 15.83
CA ASN A 280 -16.28 14.08 16.34
C ASN A 280 -17.45 13.62 15.46
N GLY A 281 -17.58 14.14 14.24
CA GLY A 281 -18.67 13.85 13.30
C GLY A 281 -19.86 14.80 13.41
N GLU A 282 -20.10 15.39 14.57
CA GLU A 282 -21.22 16.32 14.82
C GLU A 282 -20.75 17.78 14.94
N LYS A 283 -19.53 17.97 15.45
CA LYS A 283 -18.95 19.29 15.69
C LYS A 283 -17.44 19.29 15.47
N VAL A 284 -16.94 20.45 15.10
CA VAL A 284 -15.53 20.85 15.06
C VAL A 284 -15.29 21.86 16.17
N GLN A 285 -14.20 21.69 16.91
CA GLN A 285 -13.76 22.63 17.94
C GLN A 285 -12.25 22.85 17.86
N THR A 286 -11.83 24.11 18.05
CA THR A 286 -10.42 24.45 18.25
C THR A 286 -10.04 24.13 19.70
N LEU A 287 -8.98 23.35 19.88
CA LEU A 287 -8.51 22.94 21.19
C LEU A 287 -7.50 23.95 21.74
N LYS A 288 -7.58 24.24 23.04
CA LYS A 288 -6.56 24.97 23.79
C LYS A 288 -5.36 24.07 24.10
N LEU A 289 -4.79 23.47 23.07
CA LEU A 289 -3.66 22.55 23.15
C LEU A 289 -2.60 22.94 22.12
N THR A 290 -1.38 22.52 22.42
CA THR A 290 -0.25 22.50 21.47
C THR A 290 0.13 21.05 21.20
N GLU A 291 0.81 20.75 20.09
CA GLU A 291 1.29 19.39 19.81
C GLU A 291 2.20 18.83 20.93
N THR A 292 2.84 19.73 21.71
CA THR A 292 3.71 19.40 22.84
C THR A 292 2.99 19.28 24.19
N SER A 293 1.67 19.42 24.24
CA SER A 293 0.92 19.36 25.50
C SER A 293 0.98 17.96 26.13
N GLU A 294 1.38 17.89 27.41
CA GLU A 294 1.59 16.60 28.12
C GLU A 294 0.32 15.77 28.31
N ALA A 295 -0.85 16.40 28.29
CA ALA A 295 -2.14 15.74 28.47
C ALA A 295 -3.17 16.26 27.48
N PHE A 296 -4.01 15.35 26.97
CA PHE A 296 -5.15 15.70 26.16
C PHE A 296 -6.22 16.43 26.97
N SER A 297 -6.74 17.52 26.42
CA SER A 297 -7.84 18.32 26.96
C SER A 297 -8.83 18.69 25.85
N GLU A 298 -10.12 18.57 26.13
CA GLU A 298 -11.20 18.99 25.21
C GLU A 298 -11.57 20.48 25.39
N GLU A 299 -10.80 21.22 26.19
CA GLU A 299 -11.04 22.65 26.42
C GLU A 299 -10.93 23.46 25.12
N LEU A 300 -11.94 24.29 24.88
CA LEU A 300 -11.98 25.21 23.76
C LEU A 300 -10.90 26.28 23.90
N GLU A 301 -10.30 26.66 22.78
CA GLU A 301 -9.52 27.88 22.70
C GLU A 301 -10.40 29.09 23.07
N GLU A 302 -9.84 30.04 23.81
CA GLU A 302 -10.55 31.24 24.25
C GLU A 302 -11.09 32.00 23.04
N GLU A 303 -12.37 32.39 23.09
CA GLU A 303 -13.10 33.05 21.99
C GLU A 303 -13.42 32.18 20.75
N SER A 304 -13.18 30.86 20.78
CA SER A 304 -13.63 29.95 19.71
C SER A 304 -15.02 29.35 19.96
N GLU A 305 -15.75 29.08 18.87
CA GLU A 305 -17.08 28.46 18.89
C GLU A 305 -17.06 27.03 18.33
N PHE A 306 -18.15 26.30 18.54
CA PHE A 306 -18.36 25.01 17.88
C PHE A 306 -18.94 25.22 16.48
N HIS A 307 -18.38 24.54 15.48
CA HIS A 307 -18.91 24.56 14.11
C HIS A 307 -19.42 23.18 13.72
N SER A 308 -20.47 23.10 12.92
CA SER A 308 -21.04 21.82 12.45
C SER A 308 -20.14 21.09 11.45
N THR A 309 -19.28 21.82 10.76
CA THR A 309 -18.34 21.27 9.77
C THR A 309 -17.05 22.09 9.80
N LEU A 310 -15.97 21.54 9.27
CA LEU A 310 -14.74 22.30 9.06
C LEU A 310 -14.96 23.51 8.12
N TYR A 311 -15.99 23.51 7.26
CA TYR A 311 -16.15 24.56 6.23
C TYR A 311 -16.55 25.85 6.90
N HIS A 312 -17.57 25.72 7.75
CA HIS A 312 -18.08 26.78 8.58
C HIS A 312 -17.00 27.29 9.54
N MET A 313 -16.19 26.39 10.11
CA MET A 313 -15.02 26.79 10.90
C MET A 313 -14.03 27.62 10.07
N LEU A 314 -13.57 27.09 8.92
CA LEU A 314 -12.64 27.81 8.06
C LEU A 314 -13.22 29.15 7.58
N LYS A 315 -14.52 29.24 7.32
CA LYS A 315 -15.14 30.50 6.91
C LYS A 315 -15.01 31.60 7.97
N ASP A 316 -14.96 31.22 9.24
CA ASP A 316 -14.85 32.15 10.37
C ASP A 316 -13.39 32.55 10.64
N PHE A 317 -12.41 31.69 10.33
CA PHE A 317 -10.97 31.94 10.59
C PHE A 317 -10.12 32.24 9.34
N ALA A 318 -10.57 31.89 8.14
CA ALA A 318 -9.82 32.05 6.90
C ALA A 318 -9.94 33.47 6.34
N SER A 319 -8.87 33.94 5.70
CA SER A 319 -8.92 35.21 4.99
C SER A 319 -9.86 35.14 3.79
N LYS A 320 -10.32 36.29 3.31
CA LYS A 320 -11.19 36.35 2.12
C LYS A 320 -10.47 35.79 0.88
N GLU A 321 -9.17 36.06 0.74
CA GLU A 321 -8.36 35.51 -0.34
C GLU A 321 -8.27 33.98 -0.28
N ALA A 322 -8.20 33.44 0.94
CA ALA A 322 -8.23 32.01 1.16
C ALA A 322 -9.59 31.42 0.75
N MET A 323 -10.70 32.02 1.16
CA MET A 323 -12.04 31.58 0.77
C MET A 323 -12.27 31.68 -0.76
N ASP A 324 -11.84 32.77 -1.40
CA ASP A 324 -11.99 32.95 -2.85
C ASP A 324 -11.25 31.89 -3.67
N LYS A 325 -10.16 31.34 -3.14
CA LYS A 325 -9.39 30.26 -3.78
C LYS A 325 -10.00 28.88 -3.52
N VAL A 326 -10.54 28.64 -2.32
CA VAL A 326 -11.34 27.43 -2.01
C VAL A 326 -12.55 27.33 -2.95
N GLU A 327 -13.22 28.46 -3.21
CA GLU A 327 -14.35 28.52 -4.15
C GLU A 327 -13.94 28.35 -5.62
N ARG A 328 -12.69 28.68 -5.97
CA ARG A 328 -12.14 28.56 -7.33
C ARG A 328 -11.46 27.24 -7.63
N ALA A 329 -11.34 26.36 -6.63
CA ALA A 329 -10.69 25.07 -6.79
C ALA A 329 -11.39 24.21 -7.84
N GLY A 330 -10.59 23.59 -8.70
CA GLY A 330 -11.05 22.70 -9.74
C GLY A 330 -11.71 21.45 -9.15
N SER A 331 -12.89 21.11 -9.66
CA SER A 331 -13.61 19.90 -9.23
C SER A 331 -12.81 18.61 -9.44
N LEU A 332 -11.91 18.59 -10.43
CA LEU A 332 -11.02 17.46 -10.72
C LEU A 332 -9.94 17.27 -9.65
N PHE A 333 -9.31 18.36 -9.20
CA PHE A 333 -8.36 18.33 -8.09
C PHE A 333 -9.01 17.82 -6.80
N ILE A 334 -10.18 18.39 -6.51
CA ILE A 334 -11.01 18.00 -5.38
C ILE A 334 -11.33 16.51 -5.41
N ASP A 335 -11.70 15.96 -6.58
CA ASP A 335 -11.99 14.53 -6.75
C ASP A 335 -10.74 13.67 -6.54
N SER A 336 -9.58 14.06 -7.08
CA SER A 336 -8.31 13.33 -6.87
C SER A 336 -7.93 13.22 -5.39
N VAL A 337 -8.00 14.35 -4.66
CA VAL A 337 -7.74 14.39 -3.22
C VAL A 337 -8.73 13.50 -2.47
N TYR A 338 -10.02 13.62 -2.80
CA TYR A 338 -11.07 12.81 -2.19
C TYR A 338 -10.84 11.31 -2.40
N GLN A 339 -10.50 10.89 -3.62
CA GLN A 339 -10.21 9.49 -3.95
C GLN A 339 -9.00 8.96 -3.16
N LEU A 340 -7.92 9.74 -3.02
CA LEU A 340 -6.75 9.33 -2.25
C LEU A 340 -7.05 9.17 -0.76
N LEU A 341 -7.77 10.12 -0.17
CA LEU A 341 -8.15 10.06 1.26
C LEU A 341 -9.11 8.91 1.54
N LEU A 342 -10.04 8.63 0.62
CA LEU A 342 -10.91 7.46 0.71
C LEU A 342 -10.15 6.14 0.59
N ALA A 343 -9.19 6.07 -0.32
CA ALA A 343 -8.43 4.86 -0.59
C ALA A 343 -7.46 4.53 0.55
N THR A 344 -6.87 5.55 1.18
CA THR A 344 -5.94 5.40 2.30
C THR A 344 -6.66 5.34 3.65
N ARG A 345 -7.82 5.97 3.80
CA ARG A 345 -8.55 6.02 5.09
C ARG A 345 -7.67 6.52 6.24
N VAL A 346 -6.77 7.47 5.93
CA VAL A 346 -5.78 7.99 6.88
C VAL A 346 -6.38 8.39 8.22
N LEU A 347 -7.57 9.02 8.24
CA LEU A 347 -8.25 9.41 9.47
C LEU A 347 -8.60 8.24 10.42
N ALA A 348 -8.83 7.05 9.88
CA ALA A 348 -9.15 5.87 10.68
C ALA A 348 -7.89 5.09 11.08
N PHE A 349 -6.89 5.01 10.20
CA PHE A 349 -5.70 4.18 10.38
C PHE A 349 -4.46 4.96 10.85
N SER A 350 -4.61 6.21 11.31
CA SER A 350 -3.55 7.04 11.93
C SER A 350 -3.73 7.26 13.42
#